data_AF-A0A367KRY5-F1
#
_entry.id   AF-A0A367KRY5-F1
#
_cell.length_a   1.000
_cell.length_b   1.000
_cell.length_c   1.000
_cell.angle_alpha   90.00
_cell.angle_beta   90.00
_cell.angle_gamma   90.00
#
_symmetry.space_group_name_H-M   'P 1'
#
loop_
_entity.id
_entity.type
_entity.pdbx_description
1 polymer ?
#
loop_
_entity_poly.entity_id
_entity_poly.type
_entity_poly.pdbx_seq_one_letter_code
_entity_poly.pdbx_strand_id
1 'polypeptide(L)'
;MDLRVSATSAPLDLSMTEFAKECTSRKYYLDKLKLVLLSKLNLNSLLKNVPCTPSEVYMPFMQIMGFDCHLLHLVLVQSKQYMVVNVATFSYPATKSQVNEGGIEKLVNVLSYIKSSALSMKAKIDDERTKRHISKIDDFVGTSTVADTEEWETKLIWPDMSVLEDSRDWDDSSEDAEENIRDEEDDEEECEEEEVEEDEKDEEEENESEGDDL
;
A
#
# COMPACT_ATOMS: atom_id res chain seq x y z
N MET A 1 -5.88 8.86 -2.08
CA MET A 1 -7.27 9.15 -2.46
C MET A 1 -8.03 9.35 -1.19
N ASP A 2 -8.67 10.51 -1.06
CA ASP A 2 -9.46 10.85 0.11
C ASP A 2 -10.93 10.55 -0.22
N LEU A 3 -11.53 9.58 0.47
CA LEU A 3 -12.91 9.18 0.20
C LEU A 3 -13.85 10.17 0.92
N ARG A 4 -14.26 11.22 0.22
CA ARG A 4 -15.21 12.19 0.76
C ARG A 4 -16.63 11.66 0.60
N VAL A 5 -17.24 11.23 1.70
CA VAL A 5 -18.66 10.85 1.77
C VAL A 5 -19.45 12.07 2.24
N SER A 6 -20.19 12.72 1.34
CA SER A 6 -21.10 13.82 1.70
C SER A 6 -22.51 13.27 1.93
N ALA A 7 -23.00 13.35 3.16
CA ALA A 7 -24.40 13.11 3.50
C ALA A 7 -25.14 14.44 3.57
N THR A 8 -25.47 15.04 2.42
CA THR A 8 -26.27 16.28 2.39
C THR A 8 -27.49 16.11 1.50
N SER A 9 -28.65 16.54 2.00
CA SER A 9 -29.92 16.58 1.26
C SER A 9 -30.05 17.82 0.36
N ALA A 10 -29.01 18.67 0.33
CA ALA A 10 -28.92 19.84 -0.53
C ALA A 10 -28.38 19.45 -1.91
N PRO A 11 -28.72 20.19 -3.00
CA PRO A 11 -28.16 19.94 -4.32
C PRO A 11 -26.64 20.02 -4.24
N LEU A 12 -26.00 18.86 -4.46
CA LEU A 12 -24.56 18.72 -4.40
C LEU A 12 -23.94 19.60 -5.48
N ASP A 13 -23.14 20.59 -5.08
CA ASP A 13 -22.39 21.42 -6.02
C ASP A 13 -21.24 20.59 -6.62
N LEU A 14 -21.57 19.87 -7.69
CA LEU A 14 -20.65 19.01 -8.45
C LEU A 14 -19.50 19.81 -9.09
N SER A 15 -19.55 21.15 -9.08
CA SER A 15 -18.47 22.00 -9.59
C SER A 15 -17.22 22.00 -8.70
N MET A 16 -17.34 21.56 -7.44
CA MET A 16 -16.24 21.51 -6.47
C MET A 16 -15.59 20.12 -6.32
N THR A 17 -16.12 19.09 -6.98
CA THR A 17 -15.56 17.74 -6.92
C THR A 17 -14.64 17.48 -8.10
N GLU A 18 -13.33 17.63 -7.87
CA GLU A 18 -12.33 17.19 -8.84
C GLU A 18 -12.25 15.65 -8.80
N PHE A 19 -12.63 15.00 -9.90
CA PHE A 19 -12.47 13.56 -10.06
C PHE A 19 -11.04 13.26 -10.53
N ALA A 20 -10.38 12.32 -9.88
CA ALA A 20 -9.10 11.82 -10.37
C ALA A 20 -9.27 11.30 -11.80
N LYS A 21 -8.45 11.84 -12.72
CA LYS A 21 -8.42 11.42 -14.13
C LYS A 21 -8.22 9.91 -14.23
N GLU A 22 -8.90 9.29 -15.19
CA GLU A 22 -8.76 7.87 -15.49
C GLU A 22 -7.27 7.51 -15.66
N CYS A 23 -6.89 6.37 -15.10
CA CYS A 23 -5.51 5.94 -15.14
C CYS A 23 -5.07 5.66 -16.58
N THR A 24 -4.01 6.34 -17.03
CA THR A 24 -3.38 6.03 -18.32
C THR A 24 -2.54 4.75 -18.22
N SER A 25 -2.38 4.04 -19.33
CA SER A 25 -1.46 2.89 -19.41
C SER A 25 -0.04 3.28 -18.98
N ARG A 26 0.43 4.49 -19.34
CA ARG A 26 1.74 5.02 -18.92
C ARG A 26 1.86 5.07 -17.39
N LYS A 27 0.87 5.64 -16.70
CA LYS A 27 0.85 5.69 -15.23
C LYS A 27 0.85 4.28 -14.63
N TYR A 28 0.04 3.39 -15.17
CA TYR A 28 0.00 1.99 -14.73
C TYR A 28 1.38 1.32 -14.78
N TYR A 29 2.08 1.41 -15.90
CA TYR A 29 3.39 0.76 -16.03
C TYR A 29 4.47 1.42 -15.18
N LEU A 30 4.46 2.75 -15.06
CA LEU A 30 5.42 3.48 -14.22
C LEU A 30 5.24 3.16 -12.74
N ASP A 31 4.01 3.14 -12.25
CA ASP A 31 3.74 2.82 -10.84
C ASP A 31 4.08 1.34 -10.56
N LYS A 32 3.75 0.43 -11.49
CA LYS A 32 4.16 -0.98 -11.39
C LYS A 32 5.68 -1.14 -11.37
N LEU A 33 6.41 -0.43 -12.22
CA LEU A 33 7.87 -0.42 -12.27
C LEU A 33 8.47 0.03 -10.92
N LYS A 34 7.98 1.15 -10.36
CA LYS A 34 8.43 1.65 -9.06
C LYS A 34 8.24 0.59 -7.96
N LEU A 35 7.06 -0.03 -7.91
CA LEU A 35 6.75 -1.07 -6.93
C LEU A 35 7.64 -2.32 -7.08
N VAL A 36 7.92 -2.74 -8.33
CA VAL A 36 8.82 -3.86 -8.61
C VAL A 36 10.25 -3.57 -8.16
N LEU A 37 10.77 -2.37 -8.46
CA LEU A 37 12.13 -1.97 -8.07
C LEU A 37 12.26 -1.89 -6.55
N LEU A 38 11.29 -1.27 -5.87
CA LEU A 38 11.27 -1.18 -4.41
C LEU A 38 11.18 -2.57 -3.75
N SER A 39 10.32 -3.45 -4.28
CA SER A 39 10.18 -4.81 -3.78
C SER A 39 11.45 -5.62 -3.99
N LYS A 40 12.13 -5.47 -5.14
CA LYS A 40 13.43 -6.11 -5.40
C LYS A 40 14.50 -5.64 -4.42
N LEU A 41 14.59 -4.33 -4.18
CA LEU A 41 15.53 -3.75 -3.23
C LEU A 41 15.32 -4.31 -1.82
N ASN A 42 14.07 -4.32 -1.36
CA ASN A 42 13.71 -4.84 -0.05
C ASN A 42 13.98 -6.34 0.07
N LEU A 43 13.60 -7.12 -0.95
CA LEU A 43 13.83 -8.55 -0.98
C LEU A 43 15.33 -8.89 -0.96
N ASN A 44 16.14 -8.22 -1.79
CA ASN A 44 17.59 -8.35 -1.78
C ASN A 44 18.19 -8.03 -0.41
N SER A 45 17.74 -6.93 0.22
CA SER A 45 18.19 -6.52 1.55
C SER A 45 17.89 -7.59 2.60
N LEU A 46 16.69 -8.19 2.56
CA LEU A 46 16.32 -9.28 3.47
C LEU A 46 17.19 -10.54 3.26
N LEU A 47 17.50 -10.85 2.00
CA LEU A 47 18.26 -12.04 1.60
C LEU A 47 19.77 -11.91 1.77
N LYS A 48 20.33 -10.69 1.88
CA LYS A 48 21.79 -10.43 1.97
C LYS A 48 22.52 -11.28 3.02
N ASN A 49 21.83 -11.63 4.12
CA ASN A 49 22.41 -12.37 5.24
C ASN A 49 21.95 -13.84 5.32
N VAL A 50 21.19 -14.31 4.34
CA VAL A 50 20.67 -15.67 4.29
C VAL A 50 21.67 -16.55 3.51
N PRO A 51 22.20 -17.62 4.11
CA PRO A 51 23.32 -18.39 3.51
C PRO A 51 22.88 -19.20 2.28
N CYS A 52 21.61 -19.62 2.24
CA CYS A 52 21.00 -20.28 1.09
C CYS A 52 19.73 -19.52 0.73
N THR A 53 19.50 -19.25 -0.55
CA THR A 53 18.21 -18.71 -1.00
C THR A 53 17.11 -19.71 -0.64
N PRO A 54 16.14 -19.33 0.22
CA PRO A 54 15.05 -20.22 0.58
C PRO A 54 14.26 -20.62 -0.67
N SER A 55 13.68 -21.82 -0.65
CA SER A 55 12.71 -22.21 -1.67
C SER A 55 11.48 -21.30 -1.56
N GLU A 56 11.03 -20.75 -2.70
CA GLU A 56 9.78 -19.98 -2.81
C GLU A 56 9.78 -18.68 -1.98
N VAL A 57 10.81 -17.84 -2.12
CA VAL A 57 10.76 -16.48 -1.58
C VAL A 57 10.07 -15.56 -2.56
N TYR A 58 9.09 -14.82 -2.04
CA TYR A 58 8.40 -13.80 -2.80
C TYR A 58 8.05 -12.61 -1.91
N MET A 59 8.00 -11.42 -2.50
CA MET A 59 7.57 -10.21 -1.82
C MET A 59 6.21 -9.76 -2.37
N PRO A 60 5.14 -9.77 -1.55
CA PRO A 60 3.84 -9.24 -1.96
C PRO A 60 3.85 -7.71 -1.96
N PHE A 61 3.22 -7.10 -2.96
CA PHE A 61 2.94 -5.67 -3.03
C PHE A 61 1.62 -5.42 -3.75
N MET A 62 0.98 -4.29 -3.43
CA MET A 62 -0.30 -3.91 -4.02
C MET A 62 -0.14 -2.66 -4.88
N GLN A 63 -0.68 -2.71 -6.09
CA GLN A 63 -0.81 -1.56 -6.97
C GLN A 63 -2.26 -1.08 -6.95
N ILE A 64 -2.48 0.18 -6.56
CA ILE A 64 -3.81 0.80 -6.47
C ILE A 64 -3.95 1.81 -7.61
N MET A 65 -4.92 1.59 -8.48
CA MET A 65 -5.20 2.37 -9.68
C MET A 65 -6.65 2.85 -9.65
N GLY A 66 -6.90 3.94 -8.93
CA GLY A 66 -8.28 4.36 -8.65
C GLY A 66 -8.94 3.42 -7.67
N PHE A 67 -10.09 2.85 -8.05
CA PHE A 67 -10.76 1.84 -7.25
C PHE A 67 -10.27 0.42 -7.54
N ASP A 68 -9.47 0.20 -8.58
CA ASP A 68 -8.93 -1.10 -8.92
C ASP A 68 -7.60 -1.35 -8.21
N CYS A 69 -7.43 -2.56 -7.71
CA CYS A 69 -6.26 -3.02 -7.00
C CYS A 69 -5.73 -4.29 -7.66
N HIS A 70 -4.41 -4.35 -7.81
CA HIS A 70 -3.69 -5.54 -8.23
C HIS A 70 -2.74 -5.97 -7.13
N LEU A 71 -2.99 -7.15 -6.58
CA LEU A 71 -2.05 -7.83 -5.69
C LEU A 71 -1.04 -8.60 -6.54
N LEU A 72 0.23 -8.22 -6.41
CA LEU A 72 1.34 -8.75 -7.19
C LEU A 72 2.38 -9.36 -6.24
N HIS A 73 3.01 -10.43 -6.68
CA HIS A 73 4.17 -11.02 -6.00
C HIS A 73 5.42 -10.85 -6.86
N LEU A 74 6.50 -10.35 -6.27
CA LEU A 74 7.84 -10.47 -6.83
C LEU A 74 8.46 -11.78 -6.33
N VAL A 75 8.54 -12.79 -7.19
CA VAL A 75 9.06 -14.13 -6.87
C VAL A 75 10.51 -14.25 -7.31
N LEU A 76 11.39 -14.72 -6.42
CA LEU A 76 12.75 -15.12 -6.77
C LEU A 76 12.72 -16.56 -7.30
N VAL A 77 12.84 -16.72 -8.62
CA VAL A 77 12.73 -18.04 -9.29
C VAL A 77 14.07 -18.77 -9.28
N GLN A 78 15.16 -18.03 -9.50
CA GLN A 78 16.54 -18.51 -9.43
C GLN A 78 17.43 -17.40 -8.86
N SER A 79 18.68 -17.70 -8.53
CA SER A 79 19.64 -16.68 -8.10
C SER A 79 19.67 -15.53 -9.09
N LYS A 80 19.40 -14.31 -8.61
CA LYS A 80 19.34 -13.10 -9.45
C LYS A 80 18.33 -13.25 -10.62
N GLN A 81 17.23 -13.99 -10.47
CA GLN A 81 16.16 -14.03 -11.46
C GLN A 81 14.80 -13.86 -10.79
N TYR A 82 14.13 -12.76 -11.14
CA TYR A 82 12.85 -12.37 -10.56
C TYR A 82 11.71 -12.49 -11.57
N MET A 83 10.54 -12.86 -11.09
CA MET A 83 9.29 -12.89 -11.86
C MET A 83 8.20 -12.13 -11.09
N VAL A 84 7.41 -11.34 -11.82
CA VAL A 84 6.22 -10.68 -11.26
C VAL A 84 5.00 -11.53 -11.58
N VAL A 85 4.26 -11.94 -10.54
CA VAL A 85 3.04 -12.75 -10.68
C VAL A 85 1.85 -11.92 -10.21
N ASN A 86 0.79 -11.85 -11.02
CA ASN A 86 -0.50 -11.33 -10.57
C ASN A 86 -1.23 -12.40 -9.78
N VAL A 87 -1.52 -12.11 -8.51
CA VAL A 87 -2.17 -13.04 -7.58
C VAL A 87 -3.67 -12.79 -7.55
N ALA A 88 -4.07 -11.53 -7.50
CA ALA A 88 -5.47 -11.15 -7.46
C ALA A 88 -5.67 -9.74 -8.05
N THR A 89 -6.76 -9.58 -8.77
CA THR A 89 -7.31 -8.26 -9.13
C THR A 89 -8.65 -8.11 -8.42
N PHE A 90 -8.86 -6.98 -7.77
CA PHE A 90 -10.11 -6.68 -7.06
C PHE A 90 -10.33 -5.16 -7.06
N SER A 91 -11.56 -4.73 -6.77
CA SER A 91 -11.89 -3.32 -6.71
C SER A 91 -12.49 -2.97 -5.35
N TYR A 92 -12.24 -1.76 -4.88
CA TYR A 92 -12.97 -1.21 -3.74
C TYR A 92 -14.47 -1.13 -4.08
N PRO A 93 -15.37 -1.52 -3.16
CA PRO A 93 -16.79 -1.38 -3.39
C PRO A 93 -17.15 0.11 -3.44
N ALA A 94 -17.63 0.55 -4.60
CA ALA A 94 -18.02 1.94 -4.85
C ALA A 94 -19.55 2.14 -4.77
N THR A 95 -20.33 1.05 -4.71
CA THR A 95 -21.80 1.11 -4.65
C THR A 95 -22.35 0.34 -3.46
N LYS A 96 -23.53 0.74 -2.98
CA LYS A 96 -24.26 0.03 -1.92
C LYS A 96 -24.52 -1.44 -2.29
N SER A 97 -24.78 -1.75 -3.57
CA SER A 97 -24.96 -3.14 -4.04
C SER A 97 -23.69 -3.95 -3.81
N GLN A 98 -22.54 -3.43 -4.22
CA GLN A 98 -21.24 -4.11 -4.03
C GLN A 98 -20.91 -4.32 -2.55
N VAL A 99 -21.28 -3.37 -1.67
CA VAL A 99 -21.12 -3.53 -0.22
C VAL A 99 -22.01 -4.67 0.29
N ASN A 100 -23.30 -4.67 -0.09
CA ASN A 100 -24.26 -5.70 0.31
C ASN A 100 -23.91 -7.09 -0.25
N GLU A 101 -23.22 -7.16 -1.38
CA GLU A 101 -22.70 -8.38 -2.01
C GLU A 101 -21.38 -8.87 -1.38
N GLY A 102 -20.99 -8.33 -0.22
CA GLY A 102 -19.79 -8.74 0.51
C GLY A 102 -18.48 -8.16 -0.05
N GLY A 103 -18.53 -7.05 -0.79
CA GLY A 103 -17.33 -6.40 -1.32
C GLY A 103 -16.31 -6.01 -0.24
N ILE A 104 -16.80 -5.58 0.94
CA ILE A 104 -15.94 -5.27 2.10
C ILE A 104 -15.28 -6.53 2.65
N GLU A 105 -16.02 -7.63 2.76
CA GLU A 105 -15.46 -8.91 3.23
C GLU A 105 -14.35 -9.41 2.29
N LYS A 106 -14.57 -9.31 0.96
CA LYS A 106 -13.55 -9.64 -0.05
C LYS A 106 -12.29 -8.80 0.13
N LEU A 107 -12.43 -7.49 0.35
CA LEU A 107 -11.30 -6.59 0.59
C LEU A 107 -10.53 -6.99 1.87
N VAL A 108 -11.24 -7.25 2.97
CA VAL A 108 -10.66 -7.71 4.23
C VAL A 108 -9.92 -9.04 4.06
N ASN A 109 -10.48 -9.97 3.28
CA ASN A 109 -9.84 -11.26 3.00
C ASN A 109 -8.54 -11.09 2.22
N VAL A 110 -8.48 -10.18 1.24
CA VAL A 110 -7.24 -9.89 0.50
C VAL A 110 -6.19 -9.25 1.40
N LEU A 111 -6.57 -8.27 2.23
CA LEU A 111 -5.65 -7.64 3.18
C LEU A 111 -5.12 -8.64 4.21
N SER A 112 -6.01 -9.52 4.70
CA SER A 112 -5.65 -10.64 5.58
C SER A 112 -4.64 -11.58 4.93
N TYR A 113 -4.83 -11.90 3.64
CA TYR A 113 -3.88 -12.70 2.87
C TYR A 113 -2.51 -12.02 2.78
N ILE A 114 -2.45 -10.72 2.44
CA ILE A 114 -1.19 -9.97 2.33
C ILE A 114 -0.43 -9.98 3.65
N LYS A 115 -1.12 -9.72 4.76
CA LYS A 115 -0.55 -9.76 6.10
C LYS A 115 0.04 -11.14 6.41
N SER A 116 -0.75 -12.19 6.19
CA SER A 116 -0.35 -13.58 6.48
C SER A 116 0.84 -14.01 5.63
N SER A 117 0.83 -13.61 4.36
CA SER A 117 1.90 -13.84 3.41
C SER A 117 3.20 -13.15 3.81
N ALA A 118 3.14 -11.86 4.20
CA ALA A 118 4.31 -11.12 4.66
C ALA A 118 4.91 -11.71 5.96
N LEU A 119 4.05 -12.12 6.89
CA LEU A 119 4.49 -12.79 8.13
C LEU A 119 5.13 -14.16 7.84
N SER A 120 4.54 -14.95 6.93
CA SER A 120 5.10 -16.24 6.51
C SER A 120 6.49 -16.06 5.88
N MET A 121 6.64 -15.09 4.98
CA MET A 121 7.94 -14.75 4.38
C MET A 121 8.97 -14.35 5.45
N LYS A 122 8.58 -13.48 6.40
CA LYS A 122 9.47 -13.06 7.49
C LYS A 122 9.92 -14.26 8.33
N ALA A 123 8.98 -15.14 8.72
CA ALA A 123 9.28 -16.33 9.50
C ALA A 123 10.25 -17.27 8.76
N LYS A 124 10.06 -17.50 7.45
CA LYS A 124 10.98 -18.29 6.61
C LYS A 124 12.39 -17.70 6.62
N ILE A 125 12.52 -16.38 6.46
CA ILE A 125 13.82 -15.70 6.43
C ILE A 125 14.51 -15.76 7.81
N ASP A 126 13.75 -15.58 8.89
CA ASP A 126 14.29 -15.63 10.25
C ASP A 126 14.71 -17.07 10.65
N ASP A 127 13.99 -18.09 10.20
CA ASP A 127 14.36 -19.50 10.36
C ASP A 127 15.70 -19.80 9.68
N GLU A 128 15.86 -19.39 8.41
CA GLU A 128 17.13 -19.58 7.69
C GLU A 128 18.29 -18.78 8.30
N ARG A 129 18.03 -17.59 8.85
CA ARG A 129 19.03 -16.84 9.63
C ARG A 129 19.43 -17.59 10.90
N THR A 130 18.48 -18.22 11.58
CA THR A 130 18.75 -18.96 12.82
C THR A 130 19.56 -20.22 12.53
N LYS A 131 19.23 -20.97 11.48
CA LYS A 131 20.00 -22.13 11.00
C LYS A 131 21.47 -21.77 10.73
N ARG A 132 21.74 -20.59 10.16
CA ARG A 132 23.11 -20.08 9.96
C ARG A 132 23.87 -19.89 11.26
N HIS A 133 23.23 -19.33 12.29
CA HIS A 133 23.90 -19.10 13.57
C HIS A 133 24.24 -20.42 14.25
N ILE A 134 23.35 -21.41 14.14
CA ILE A 134 23.58 -22.77 14.65
C ILE A 134 24.74 -23.44 13.87
N SER A 135 24.73 -23.38 12.54
CA SER A 135 25.79 -24.00 11.72
C SER A 135 27.17 -23.38 11.97
N LYS A 136 27.25 -22.05 12.22
CA LYS A 136 28.50 -21.39 12.59
C LYS A 136 29.05 -21.84 13.95
N ILE A 137 28.17 -22.16 14.90
CA ILE A 137 28.60 -22.71 16.20
C ILE A 137 29.18 -24.11 15.99
N ASP A 138 28.59 -24.91 15.10
CA ASP A 138 29.09 -26.24 14.73
C ASP A 138 30.45 -26.15 13.99
N ASP A 139 30.60 -25.21 13.05
CA ASP A 139 31.86 -24.94 12.34
C ASP A 139 32.94 -24.32 13.25
N PHE A 140 32.56 -23.62 14.31
CA PHE A 140 33.53 -23.16 15.32
C PHE A 140 34.11 -24.35 16.12
N VAL A 141 33.39 -25.47 16.18
CA VAL A 141 33.85 -26.74 16.74
C VAL A 141 34.57 -27.60 15.67
N GLY A 142 34.31 -27.38 14.38
CA GLY A 142 34.97 -28.05 13.26
C GLY A 142 35.43 -27.09 12.15
N THR A 143 36.73 -26.83 12.08
CA THR A 143 37.39 -25.91 11.13
C THR A 143 36.81 -25.93 9.71
N SER A 144 36.23 -24.82 9.21
CA SER A 144 36.24 -24.51 7.77
C SER A 144 35.84 -23.06 7.39
N THR A 145 36.00 -22.78 6.10
CA THR A 145 36.45 -21.57 5.41
C THR A 145 35.41 -20.51 5.07
N VAL A 146 35.92 -19.28 4.95
CA VAL A 146 35.25 -18.02 4.58
C VAL A 146 34.55 -18.11 3.21
N ALA A 147 33.26 -17.74 3.17
CA ALA A 147 32.49 -17.60 1.94
C ALA A 147 32.50 -16.15 1.46
N ASP A 148 32.81 -15.99 0.17
CA ASP A 148 32.93 -14.72 -0.54
C ASP A 148 31.55 -14.15 -0.90
N THR A 149 31.40 -12.83 -0.77
CA THR A 149 30.13 -12.12 -1.06
C THR A 149 30.27 -11.38 -2.39
N GLU A 150 29.91 -12.03 -3.49
CA GLU A 150 29.78 -11.36 -4.79
C GLU A 150 28.59 -10.38 -4.81
N GLU A 151 28.81 -9.28 -5.51
CA GLU A 151 27.92 -8.14 -5.65
C GLU A 151 26.64 -8.51 -6.44
N TRP A 152 25.48 -8.07 -5.94
CA TRP A 152 24.15 -8.54 -6.34
C TRP A 152 23.55 -7.74 -7.50
N GLU A 153 24.28 -7.58 -8.60
CA GLU A 153 23.68 -7.04 -9.82
C GLU A 153 22.86 -8.11 -10.53
N THR A 154 21.64 -7.76 -10.93
CA THR A 154 20.65 -8.71 -11.47
C THR A 154 20.00 -8.15 -12.72
N LYS A 155 20.15 -8.85 -13.85
CA LYS A 155 19.53 -8.52 -15.15
C LYS A 155 18.01 -8.65 -15.06
N LEU A 156 17.29 -7.58 -15.38
CA LEU A 156 15.82 -7.54 -15.40
C LEU A 156 15.34 -7.85 -16.83
N ILE A 157 14.53 -8.90 -17.00
CA ILE A 157 13.91 -9.23 -18.28
C ILE A 157 12.49 -8.71 -18.25
N TRP A 158 12.20 -7.71 -19.09
CA TRP A 158 10.85 -7.20 -19.28
C TRP A 158 10.11 -8.04 -20.32
N PRO A 159 8.79 -8.24 -20.18
CA PRO A 159 7.96 -8.61 -21.32
C PRO A 159 8.09 -7.52 -22.40
N ASP A 160 7.94 -7.90 -23.67
CA ASP A 160 8.12 -7.02 -24.82
C ASP A 160 7.23 -5.77 -24.71
N MET A 161 7.89 -4.60 -24.60
CA MET A 161 7.23 -3.30 -24.41
C MET A 161 6.91 -2.60 -25.73
N SER A 162 7.26 -3.20 -26.89
CA SER A 162 6.94 -2.66 -28.22
C SER A 162 5.44 -2.47 -28.47
N VAL A 163 4.59 -3.12 -27.67
CA VAL A 163 3.13 -2.95 -27.67
C VAL A 163 2.68 -1.55 -27.17
N LEU A 164 3.56 -0.78 -26.54
CA LEU A 164 3.26 0.57 -26.04
C LEU A 164 3.69 1.70 -26.99
N GLU A 165 4.36 1.38 -28.10
CA GLU A 165 4.84 2.38 -29.08
C GLU A 165 3.78 2.78 -30.11
N ASP A 166 2.54 2.27 -30.02
CA ASP A 166 1.48 2.60 -30.97
C ASP A 166 0.87 4.00 -30.68
N SER A 167 1.63 5.00 -31.10
CA SER A 167 1.18 6.23 -31.77
C SER A 167 -0.01 6.97 -31.14
N ARG A 168 0.27 7.79 -30.13
CA ARG A 168 -0.34 9.12 -30.08
C ARG A 168 0.74 10.12 -29.75
N ASP A 169 0.83 11.16 -30.57
CA ASP A 169 1.49 12.41 -30.28
C ASP A 169 0.88 12.94 -28.98
N TRP A 170 1.53 12.65 -27.85
CA TRP A 170 1.15 13.20 -26.56
C TRP A 170 1.98 14.47 -26.39
N ASP A 171 1.51 15.52 -27.05
CA ASP A 171 1.97 16.89 -26.82
C ASP A 171 1.81 17.19 -25.33
N ASP A 172 2.97 17.23 -24.66
CA ASP A 172 3.19 17.46 -23.25
C ASP A 172 3.01 18.95 -22.96
N SER A 173 1.79 19.45 -23.21
CA SER A 173 1.36 20.77 -22.77
C SER A 173 0.67 20.63 -21.42
N SER A 174 1.40 20.13 -20.43
CA SER A 174 1.18 20.53 -19.04
C SER A 174 2.41 21.30 -18.63
N GLU A 175 2.30 22.62 -18.83
CA GLU A 175 3.18 23.62 -18.24
C GLU A 175 3.42 23.23 -16.77
N ASP A 176 4.69 23.00 -16.45
CA ASP A 176 5.22 23.08 -15.10
C ASP A 176 4.78 24.43 -14.51
N ALA A 177 3.66 24.44 -13.81
CA ALA A 177 3.39 25.43 -12.79
C ALA A 177 4.37 25.12 -11.65
N GLU A 178 5.61 25.60 -11.79
CA GLU A 178 6.49 25.80 -10.65
C GLU A 178 5.74 26.73 -9.68
N GLU A 179 5.07 26.13 -8.69
CA GLU A 179 4.67 26.83 -7.48
C GLU A 179 5.95 27.36 -6.83
N ASN A 180 6.22 28.64 -7.10
CA ASN A 180 7.07 29.48 -6.29
C ASN A 180 6.55 29.41 -4.85
N ILE A 181 7.16 28.55 -4.04
CA ILE A 181 7.09 28.64 -2.58
C ILE A 181 7.84 29.93 -2.23
N ARG A 182 7.14 31.06 -2.26
CA ARG A 182 7.54 32.24 -1.52
C ARG A 182 7.18 31.96 -0.08
N ASP A 183 8.21 31.86 0.75
CA ASP A 183 8.12 32.03 2.20
C ASP A 183 7.39 33.35 2.47
N GLU A 184 6.09 33.27 2.75
CA GLU A 184 5.38 34.34 3.44
C GLU A 184 5.63 34.10 4.93
N GLU A 185 6.35 35.04 5.52
CA GLU A 185 6.70 35.09 6.93
C GLU A 185 5.41 35.02 7.77
N ASP A 186 5.42 34.13 8.76
CA ASP A 186 4.45 34.03 9.85
C ASP A 186 4.30 35.40 10.53
N ASP A 187 3.25 36.15 10.19
CA ASP A 187 2.72 37.19 11.06
C ASP A 187 1.79 36.49 12.07
N GLU A 188 2.32 36.33 13.28
CA GLU A 188 1.60 35.94 14.49
C GLU A 188 0.49 36.97 14.80
N GLU A 189 -0.73 36.76 14.29
CA GLU A 189 -1.92 37.41 14.86
C GLU A 189 -2.55 36.50 15.92
N GLU A 190 -2.33 36.88 17.18
CA GLU A 190 -2.98 36.35 18.37
C GLU A 190 -4.51 36.45 18.24
N CYS A 191 -5.18 35.33 17.92
CA CYS A 191 -6.63 35.22 18.07
C CYS A 191 -6.95 35.06 19.57
N GLU A 192 -7.46 36.14 20.15
CA GLU A 192 -8.00 36.19 21.51
C GLU A 192 -9.03 35.06 21.74
N GLU A 193 -8.81 34.29 22.79
CA GLU A 193 -9.73 33.26 23.29
C GLU A 193 -10.98 33.96 23.86
N GLU A 194 -12.09 33.97 23.12
CA GLU A 194 -13.40 34.25 23.70
C GLU A 194 -13.87 33.01 24.49
N GLU A 195 -13.70 33.09 25.81
CA GLU A 195 -14.37 32.21 26.77
C GLU A 195 -15.89 32.36 26.63
N VAL A 196 -16.56 31.36 26.07
CA VAL A 196 -18.02 31.23 26.15
C VAL A 196 -18.35 30.55 27.47
N GLU A 197 -18.85 31.33 28.42
CA GLU A 197 -19.49 30.82 29.62
C GLU A 197 -20.78 30.06 29.25
N GLU A 198 -20.78 28.74 29.45
CA GLU A 198 -22.01 27.96 29.49
C GLU A 198 -22.60 28.03 30.90
N ASP A 199 -23.60 28.88 31.06
CA ASP A 199 -24.50 28.98 32.20
C ASP A 199 -25.18 27.62 32.47
N GLU A 200 -24.95 27.09 33.66
CA GLU A 200 -25.76 26.05 34.28
C GLU A 200 -27.21 26.54 34.45
N LYS A 201 -28.17 25.81 33.88
CA LYS A 201 -29.54 25.78 34.43
C LYS A 201 -30.09 24.36 34.46
N ASP A 202 -30.18 23.89 35.69
CA ASP A 202 -31.11 22.88 36.18
C ASP A 202 -32.53 23.08 35.63
N GLU A 203 -33.21 21.99 35.31
CA GLU A 203 -34.62 21.81 35.68
C GLU A 203 -34.93 20.30 35.71
N GLU A 204 -35.02 19.79 36.94
CA GLU A 204 -35.71 18.56 37.30
C GLU A 204 -37.19 18.68 36.90
N GLU A 205 -37.77 17.67 36.24
CA GLU A 205 -39.15 17.28 36.54
C GLU A 205 -39.34 15.76 36.41
N GLU A 206 -39.59 15.17 37.57
CA GLU A 206 -40.19 13.87 37.77
C GLU A 206 -41.51 13.76 37.01
N ASN A 207 -41.80 12.60 36.43
CA ASN A 207 -43.19 12.14 36.35
C ASN A 207 -43.27 10.62 36.40
N GLU A 208 -43.71 10.16 37.57
CA GLU A 208 -44.32 8.86 37.81
C GLU A 208 -45.57 8.68 36.93
N SER A 209 -45.72 7.51 36.31
CA SER A 209 -47.05 6.91 36.18
C SER A 209 -46.95 5.38 36.24
N GLU A 210 -47.24 4.85 37.43
CA GLU A 210 -47.83 3.52 37.60
C GLU A 210 -49.08 3.38 36.72
N GLY A 211 -49.36 2.16 36.26
CA GLY A 211 -50.58 1.85 35.53
C GLY A 211 -50.62 0.42 34.99
N ASP A 212 -50.93 -0.51 35.90
CA ASP A 212 -51.38 -1.89 35.66
C ASP A 212 -52.40 -2.02 34.52
N ASP A 213 -52.43 -3.10 33.74
CA ASP A 213 -53.01 -4.41 34.09
C ASP A 213 -53.17 -5.29 32.84
N LEU A 214 -53.30 -6.60 33.11
CA LEU A 214 -53.47 -7.74 32.20
C LEU A 214 -54.73 -7.73 31.33
#